data_AF-A0A2D4M9D4-F1
#
_entry.id   AF-A0A2D4M9D4-F1
#
_cell.length_a   1.000
_cell.length_b   1.000
_cell.length_c   1.000
_cell.angle_alpha   90.00
_cell.angle_beta   90.00
_cell.angle_gamma   90.00
#
_symmetry.space_group_name_H-M   'P 1'
#
loop_
_entity.id
_entity.type
_entity.pdbx_description
1 polymer ?
#
loop_
_entity_poly.entity_id
_entity_poly.type
_entity_poly.pdbx_seq_one_letter_code
_entity_poly.pdbx_strand_id
1 'polypeptide(L)'
;MYRCDAEEQEDGGGCYDIPNWTPLKYAGLQGIMSVMAEIRPNNDLGHPFCGNLRAGDWMIDYVSNRLISRAGTCSDIGKWLRAMFIYLKRVPRYLIPCYFDAILVGAYTTLLDLVWKQMSSFVQNGSTFVKHLSLGSVQMCGIGKYPSLPPLSPALKNVPYRLNEIMGEKEQCCVSLAAGLPHFSSGIFRCWGRDTFIALRGLMLVTGRYLEARNIILAFAGTLRHGLIPNLLGQGTHARYNCRDAVWWWLQCVQDYCKTVPNGTDILNSPISRMYPTDDSLPQPAGKMDQPLYEVIQEAMQKHAQGIDFRERNAGPQIDRNMRDEGFNVTAGVDMETGFVFGGNRFNCGTWMDKMGESDKARNKGIPATPRDGSAVEIVGLCKSTVRWLQELSVKKLFPYPGVIVKRHGRDETFTYDQWNRKIQAHFEKLFFVSEDPNSPNETHPTLVHKRGIYKDSYGASSPWCDYQLRPNFPIAMVVAPELFSPEHAWKALETLEKKLLGPLGMKTLDPDDMVYCGVYDNALDNDNYNVSKGFNYHQGPEWLWPIGYFLRAKLYFSKLIGPEIYAKTVFLIKNVLSRHYIHLERSPWKGLPELTNENGQYCPFSCETQAWSIAVVLEVLYDL
;
A
#
# COMPACT_ATOMS: atom_id res chain seq x y z
N MET A 1 8.95 15.21 13.32
CA MET A 1 8.74 16.01 12.09
C MET A 1 7.27 16.07 11.69
N TYR A 2 6.59 14.93 11.65
CA TYR A 2 5.19 14.82 11.21
C TYR A 2 4.25 14.60 12.40
N ARG A 3 3.34 13.61 12.33
CA ARG A 3 2.15 13.37 13.16
C ARG A 3 0.95 14.17 12.67
N CYS A 4 0.03 13.53 11.98
CA CYS A 4 -1.26 14.14 11.64
C CYS A 4 -2.13 14.28 12.91
N ASP A 5 -3.29 14.92 12.79
CA ASP A 5 -4.13 15.19 13.96
C ASP A 5 -4.58 13.91 14.68
N ALA A 6 -5.11 12.93 13.96
CA ALA A 6 -5.54 11.65 14.55
C ALA A 6 -4.40 10.88 15.24
N GLU A 7 -3.19 10.96 14.70
CA GLU A 7 -1.99 10.40 15.32
C GLU A 7 -1.61 11.14 16.62
N GLU A 8 -1.63 12.47 16.61
CA GLU A 8 -1.28 13.28 17.78
C GLU A 8 -2.36 13.18 18.88
N GLN A 9 -3.63 13.04 18.50
CA GLN A 9 -4.75 12.80 19.42
C GLN A 9 -4.63 11.45 20.14
N GLU A 10 -4.16 10.40 19.45
CA GLU A 10 -3.90 9.09 20.09
C GLU A 10 -2.92 9.24 21.26
N ASP A 11 -2.02 10.22 21.19
CA ASP A 11 -1.06 10.53 22.23
C ASP A 11 -1.57 11.48 23.32
N GLY A 12 -2.81 11.98 23.19
CA GLY A 12 -3.41 12.97 24.10
C GLY A 12 -3.14 14.43 23.72
N GLY A 13 -2.68 14.70 22.50
CA GLY A 13 -2.46 16.05 21.97
C GLY A 13 -3.43 16.41 20.84
N GLY A 14 -2.93 17.18 19.86
CA GLY A 14 -3.67 17.59 18.66
C GLY A 14 -2.81 18.52 17.81
N CYS A 15 -3.22 18.75 16.57
CA CYS A 15 -2.61 19.77 15.71
C CYS A 15 -2.98 21.17 16.21
N TYR A 16 -2.02 22.11 16.16
CA TYR A 16 -2.28 23.49 16.56
C TYR A 16 -3.29 24.16 15.61
N ASP A 17 -4.37 24.71 16.19
CA ASP A 17 -5.35 25.51 15.47
C ASP A 17 -4.90 26.98 15.40
N ILE A 18 -4.75 27.51 14.18
CA ILE A 18 -4.33 28.88 13.97
C ILE A 18 -5.58 29.76 13.91
N PRO A 19 -5.76 30.70 14.87
CA PRO A 19 -6.96 31.51 14.93
C PRO A 19 -7.26 32.24 13.62
N ASN A 20 -8.52 32.20 13.19
CA ASN A 20 -9.01 32.79 11.94
C ASN A 20 -8.39 32.19 10.67
N TRP A 21 -7.91 30.95 10.72
CA TRP A 21 -7.36 30.24 9.57
C TRP A 21 -7.75 28.76 9.59
N THR A 22 -6.79 27.83 9.66
CA THR A 22 -7.00 26.39 9.72
C THR A 22 -6.02 25.75 10.71
N PRO A 23 -6.35 24.57 11.27
CA PRO A 23 -5.36 23.72 11.92
C PRO A 23 -4.21 23.34 10.99
N LEU A 24 -3.03 23.16 11.60
CA LEU A 24 -1.88 22.58 10.92
C LEU A 24 -2.19 21.15 10.45
N LYS A 25 -1.68 20.77 9.27
CA LYS A 25 -1.83 19.39 8.76
C LYS A 25 -0.99 18.37 9.54
N TYR A 26 0.12 18.83 10.10
CA TYR A 26 0.95 18.06 11.02
C TYR A 26 1.21 18.85 12.30
N ALA A 27 1.21 18.15 13.42
CA ALA A 27 1.61 18.70 14.71
C ALA A 27 3.11 19.03 14.77
N GLY A 28 3.93 18.28 14.04
CA GLY A 28 5.37 18.50 13.96
C GLY A 28 5.80 19.63 13.04
N LEU A 29 7.12 19.87 13.00
CA LEU A 29 7.74 20.96 12.25
C LEU A 29 7.34 21.01 10.77
N GLN A 30 7.03 19.88 10.13
CA GLN A 30 6.55 19.91 8.73
C GLN A 30 5.31 20.79 8.58
N GLY A 31 4.35 20.69 9.51
CA GLY A 31 3.11 21.46 9.42
C GLY A 31 3.40 22.95 9.37
N ILE A 32 4.30 23.43 10.24
CA ILE A 32 4.75 24.82 10.26
C ILE A 32 5.52 25.18 8.98
N MET A 33 6.46 24.33 8.55
CA MET A 33 7.26 24.57 7.35
C MET A 33 6.40 24.67 6.09
N SER A 34 5.32 23.90 6.01
CA SER A 34 4.35 23.97 4.90
C SER A 34 3.65 25.32 4.85
N VAL A 35 3.19 25.87 5.98
CA VAL A 35 2.61 27.24 6.02
C VAL A 35 3.66 28.29 5.68
N MET A 36 4.84 28.18 6.28
CA MET A 36 5.93 29.15 6.06
C MET A 36 6.47 29.12 4.63
N ALA A 37 6.26 28.04 3.86
CA ALA A 37 6.66 27.98 2.46
C ALA A 37 5.89 29.00 1.59
N GLU A 38 4.69 29.41 2.00
CA GLU A 38 3.91 30.45 1.32
C GLU A 38 4.22 31.86 1.87
N ILE A 39 4.45 31.97 3.18
CA ILE A 39 4.71 33.24 3.85
C ILE A 39 6.10 33.79 3.50
N ARG A 40 7.15 32.97 3.56
CA ARG A 40 8.55 33.40 3.42
C ARG A 40 8.85 34.08 2.08
N PRO A 41 8.47 33.52 0.91
CA PRO A 41 8.79 34.13 -0.38
C PRO A 41 8.09 35.48 -0.60
N ASN A 42 6.93 35.67 0.03
CA ASN A 42 6.10 36.87 -0.13
C ASN A 42 6.30 37.90 0.99
N ASN A 43 7.08 37.56 2.02
CA ASN A 43 7.19 38.35 3.26
C ASN A 43 5.80 38.72 3.84
N ASP A 44 4.85 37.77 3.80
CA ASP A 44 3.46 38.01 4.21
C ASP A 44 3.32 38.06 5.74
N LEU A 45 3.77 39.17 6.32
CA LEU A 45 3.61 39.44 7.74
C LEU A 45 2.12 39.66 8.13
N GLY A 46 1.22 39.84 7.16
CA GLY A 46 -0.22 39.96 7.37
C GLY A 46 -0.92 38.63 7.65
N HIS A 47 -0.27 37.51 7.34
CA HIS A 47 -0.84 36.17 7.51
C HIS A 47 -1.30 35.89 8.95
N PRO A 48 -2.46 35.22 9.17
CA PRO A 48 -2.95 34.87 10.51
C PRO A 48 -1.93 34.12 11.38
N PHE A 49 -1.10 33.28 10.76
CA PHE A 49 0.04 32.61 11.40
C PHE A 49 1.01 33.61 12.08
N CYS A 50 1.46 34.63 11.34
CA CYS A 50 2.34 35.67 11.87
C CYS A 50 1.60 36.55 12.89
N GLY A 51 0.32 36.82 12.67
CA GLY A 51 -0.55 37.50 13.62
C GLY A 51 -0.60 36.79 14.97
N ASN A 52 -0.80 35.47 14.97
CA ASN A 52 -0.83 34.64 16.17
C ASN A 52 0.50 34.70 16.95
N LEU A 53 1.64 34.58 16.26
CA LEU A 53 2.97 34.69 16.89
C LEU A 53 3.27 36.07 17.49
N ARG A 54 2.70 37.14 16.93
CA ARG A 54 2.79 38.48 17.53
C ARG A 54 1.88 38.64 18.74
N ALA A 55 0.69 38.03 18.68
CA ALA A 55 -0.34 38.17 19.70
C ALA A 55 0.00 37.42 21.01
N GLY A 56 0.76 36.33 20.94
CA GLY A 56 1.16 35.60 22.14
C GLY A 56 2.11 34.42 21.89
N ASP A 57 2.39 33.70 22.96
CA ASP A 57 3.43 32.65 22.98
C ASP A 57 2.87 31.23 22.75
N TRP A 58 1.58 31.09 22.47
CA TRP A 58 0.89 29.80 22.44
C TRP A 58 1.49 28.81 21.43
N MET A 59 1.75 29.25 20.19
CA MET A 59 2.36 28.39 19.18
C MET A 59 3.82 28.06 19.51
N ILE A 60 4.54 29.02 20.11
CA ILE A 60 5.92 28.83 20.58
C ILE A 60 5.96 27.73 21.65
N ASP A 61 5.08 27.81 22.63
CA ASP A 61 4.96 26.83 23.70
C ASP A 61 4.47 25.47 23.19
N TYR A 62 3.49 25.47 22.28
CA TYR A 62 2.99 24.25 21.64
C TYR A 62 4.13 23.42 21.03
N VAL A 63 4.99 24.05 20.23
CA VAL A 63 6.08 23.37 19.52
C VAL A 63 7.03 22.65 20.49
N SER A 64 7.42 23.29 21.59
CA SER A 64 8.31 22.64 22.58
C SER A 64 7.57 21.64 23.46
N ASN A 65 6.38 21.99 23.96
CA ASN A 65 5.68 21.20 24.97
C ASN A 65 5.19 19.86 24.41
N ARG A 66 4.78 19.82 23.13
CA ARG A 66 4.37 18.56 22.49
C ARG A 66 5.50 17.53 22.35
N LEU A 67 6.75 17.98 22.37
CA LEU A 67 7.94 17.13 22.33
C LEU A 67 8.39 16.76 23.73
N ILE A 68 8.33 17.70 24.68
CA ILE A 68 8.65 17.47 26.10
C ILE A 68 7.75 16.39 26.70
N SER A 69 6.48 16.34 26.30
CA SER A 69 5.53 15.31 26.73
C SER A 69 5.85 13.91 26.18
N ARG A 70 6.86 13.77 25.31
CA ARG A 70 7.31 12.48 24.76
C ARG A 70 8.53 11.96 25.50
N ALA A 71 8.72 10.65 25.47
CA ALA A 71 9.89 10.00 26.04
C ALA A 71 11.14 10.13 25.14
N GLY A 72 12.32 9.90 25.74
CA GLY A 72 13.60 9.79 25.04
C GLY A 72 14.04 11.08 24.32
N THR A 73 14.74 10.92 23.20
CA THR A 73 15.36 12.01 22.44
C THR A 73 14.38 13.10 22.00
N CYS A 74 13.09 12.76 21.81
CA CYS A 74 12.07 13.77 21.52
C CYS A 74 11.93 14.78 22.67
N SER A 75 11.95 14.31 23.92
CA SER A 75 11.91 15.19 25.11
C SER A 75 13.07 16.17 25.12
N ASP A 76 14.27 15.69 24.77
CA ASP A 76 15.49 16.49 24.82
C ASP A 76 15.51 17.57 23.74
N ILE A 77 15.02 17.26 22.53
CA ILE A 77 14.79 18.26 21.48
C ILE A 77 13.75 19.29 21.94
N GLY A 78 12.68 18.85 22.59
CA GLY A 78 11.67 19.74 23.16
C GLY A 78 12.23 20.69 24.22
N LYS A 79 13.09 20.19 25.12
CA LYS A 79 13.80 21.01 26.12
C LYS A 79 14.76 22.00 25.47
N TRP A 80 15.47 21.60 24.42
CA TRP A 80 16.35 22.50 23.66
C TRP A 80 15.55 23.62 22.98
N LEU A 81 14.44 23.29 22.30
CA LEU A 81 13.54 24.29 21.71
C LEU A 81 12.99 25.25 22.78
N ARG A 82 12.55 24.71 23.92
CA ARG A 82 12.07 25.54 25.05
C ARG A 82 13.16 26.50 25.54
N ALA A 83 14.41 26.05 25.63
CA ALA A 83 15.53 26.90 26.03
C ALA A 83 15.79 28.03 25.02
N MET A 84 15.74 27.75 23.72
CA MET A 84 15.84 28.78 22.67
C MET A 84 14.66 29.76 22.73
N PHE A 85 13.45 29.24 22.95
CA PHE A 85 12.24 30.04 22.99
C PHE A 85 12.16 30.99 24.19
N ILE A 86 12.85 30.72 25.32
CA ILE A 86 12.97 31.69 26.41
C ILE A 86 13.57 33.02 25.93
N TYR A 87 14.55 32.97 25.02
CA TYR A 87 15.15 34.17 24.45
C TYR A 87 14.23 34.80 23.40
N LEU A 88 13.62 33.99 22.53
CA LEU A 88 12.68 34.47 21.50
C LEU A 88 11.54 35.30 22.12
N LYS A 89 10.96 34.85 23.24
CA LYS A 89 9.85 35.53 23.92
C LYS A 89 10.21 36.91 24.49
N ARG A 90 11.50 37.24 24.59
CA ARG A 90 11.98 38.56 25.06
C ARG A 90 12.18 39.56 23.93
N VAL A 91 12.16 39.12 22.68
CA VAL A 91 12.32 39.96 21.50
C VAL A 91 11.04 40.78 21.27
N PRO A 92 11.12 42.02 20.73
CA PRO A 92 9.94 42.77 20.33
C PRO A 92 8.98 41.94 19.47
N ARG A 93 7.68 41.97 19.80
CA ARG A 93 6.66 41.09 19.22
C ARG A 93 6.67 41.08 17.69
N TYR A 94 6.86 42.23 17.05
CA TYR A 94 6.89 42.36 15.59
C TYR A 94 8.03 41.58 14.92
N LEU A 95 9.11 41.25 15.63
CA LEU A 95 10.24 40.45 15.13
C LEU A 95 10.08 38.95 15.39
N ILE A 96 9.18 38.54 16.29
CA ILE A 96 9.01 37.13 16.68
C ILE A 96 8.76 36.22 15.47
N PRO A 97 7.88 36.54 14.51
CA PRO A 97 7.66 35.65 13.36
C PRO A 97 8.94 35.31 12.60
N CYS A 98 9.83 36.29 12.40
CA CYS A 98 11.10 36.12 11.69
C CYS A 98 12.07 35.23 12.46
N TYR A 99 12.28 35.50 13.76
CA TYR A 99 13.21 34.69 14.56
C TYR A 99 12.66 33.29 14.89
N PHE A 100 11.34 33.16 15.03
CA PHE A 100 10.68 31.86 15.17
C PHE A 100 10.94 30.98 13.95
N ASP A 101 10.76 31.54 12.75
CA ASP A 101 11.08 30.86 11.49
C ASP A 101 12.56 30.45 11.43
N ALA A 102 13.48 31.38 11.71
CA ALA A 102 14.92 31.11 11.66
C ALA A 102 15.35 29.96 12.58
N ILE A 103 14.82 29.90 13.81
CA ILE A 103 15.09 28.80 14.75
C ILE A 103 14.56 27.47 14.19
N LEU A 104 13.32 27.46 13.70
CA LEU A 104 12.68 26.23 13.24
C LEU A 104 13.24 25.71 11.92
N VAL A 105 13.62 26.59 10.99
CA VAL A 105 14.28 26.20 9.75
C VAL A 105 15.59 25.50 10.05
N GLY A 106 16.43 26.05 10.94
CA GLY A 106 17.69 25.41 11.33
C GLY A 106 17.50 24.03 11.97
N ALA A 107 16.49 23.88 12.84
CA ALA A 107 16.15 22.59 13.43
C ALA A 107 15.63 21.60 12.36
N TYR A 108 14.75 22.05 11.47
CA TYR A 108 14.12 21.22 10.45
C TYR A 108 15.12 20.74 9.39
N THR A 109 16.01 21.61 8.88
CA THR A 109 17.04 21.22 7.92
C THR A 109 18.04 20.24 8.52
N THR A 110 18.42 20.44 9.79
CA THR A 110 19.28 19.49 10.51
C THR A 110 18.62 18.13 10.65
N LEU A 111 17.32 18.08 10.95
CA LEU A 111 16.57 16.82 11.01
C LEU A 111 16.47 16.13 9.65
N LEU A 112 16.23 16.89 8.57
CA LEU A 112 16.22 16.34 7.21
C LEU A 112 17.55 15.69 6.85
N ASP A 113 18.67 16.38 7.10
CA ASP A 113 20.00 15.85 6.84
C ASP A 113 20.29 14.58 7.66
N LEU A 114 19.87 14.55 8.93
CA LEU A 114 20.01 13.37 9.79
C LEU A 114 19.17 12.19 9.30
N VAL A 115 17.97 12.43 8.79
CA VAL A 115 17.10 11.39 8.22
C VAL A 115 17.75 10.79 6.99
N TRP A 116 18.17 11.61 6.02
CA TRP A 116 18.74 11.09 4.77
C TRP A 116 20.08 10.40 4.97
N LYS A 117 20.91 10.85 5.92
CA LYS A 117 22.17 10.17 6.29
C LYS A 117 21.96 8.74 6.82
N GLN A 118 20.78 8.44 7.35
CA GLN A 118 20.42 7.11 7.84
C GLN A 118 19.75 6.23 6.79
N MET A 119 19.40 6.78 5.63
CA MET A 119 18.79 6.03 4.53
C MET A 119 19.84 5.42 3.61
N SER A 120 19.41 4.60 2.65
CA SER A 120 20.27 3.95 1.67
C SER A 120 21.10 4.94 0.83
N SER A 121 22.18 4.45 0.21
CA SER A 121 23.03 5.24 -0.70
C SER A 121 22.25 5.84 -1.88
N PHE A 122 21.22 5.14 -2.36
CA PHE A 122 20.30 5.64 -3.39
C PHE A 122 19.62 6.94 -2.95
N VAL A 123 19.16 7.01 -1.70
CA VAL A 123 18.53 8.22 -1.17
C VAL A 123 19.56 9.32 -0.90
N GLN A 124 20.70 8.96 -0.28
CA GLN A 124 21.76 9.93 0.06
C GLN A 124 22.27 10.68 -1.17
N ASN A 125 22.52 9.93 -2.26
CA ASN A 125 23.04 10.44 -3.53
C ASN A 125 21.93 10.79 -4.53
N GLY A 126 20.66 10.62 -4.15
CA GLY A 126 19.51 10.86 -4.99
C GLY A 126 19.20 12.35 -5.19
N SER A 127 18.34 12.62 -6.18
CA SER A 127 17.83 13.97 -6.44
C SER A 127 16.97 14.49 -5.29
N THR A 128 16.66 15.80 -5.31
CA THR A 128 15.68 16.41 -4.39
C THR A 128 14.36 15.65 -4.39
N PHE A 129 13.92 15.15 -5.56
CA PHE A 129 12.67 14.39 -5.64
C PHE A 129 12.76 13.04 -4.92
N VAL A 130 13.86 12.30 -5.10
CA VAL A 130 14.11 11.05 -4.37
C VAL A 130 14.11 11.31 -2.86
N LYS A 131 14.81 12.35 -2.42
CA LYS A 131 14.89 12.75 -1.01
C LYS A 131 13.54 13.16 -0.45
N HIS A 132 12.71 13.86 -1.20
CA HIS A 132 11.37 14.23 -0.76
C HIS A 132 10.43 13.03 -0.68
N LEU A 133 10.44 12.12 -1.67
CA LEU A 133 9.65 10.90 -1.63
C LEU A 133 10.09 9.97 -0.49
N SER A 134 11.39 9.87 -0.22
CA SER A 134 11.89 9.02 0.87
C SER A 134 11.41 9.47 2.24
N LEU A 135 11.08 10.75 2.43
CA LEU A 135 10.43 11.24 3.65
C LEU A 135 9.04 10.66 3.86
N GLY A 136 8.38 10.15 2.82
CA GLY A 136 7.16 9.35 2.94
C GLY A 136 7.35 8.14 3.87
N SER A 137 8.57 7.57 3.92
CA SER A 137 8.91 6.53 4.90
C SER A 137 8.79 7.02 6.34
N VAL A 138 9.21 8.26 6.61
CA VAL A 138 9.13 8.87 7.95
C VAL A 138 7.72 9.38 8.26
N GLN A 139 6.95 9.77 7.23
CA GLN A 139 5.54 10.14 7.37
C GLN A 139 4.69 8.95 7.77
N MET A 140 4.82 7.82 7.05
CA MET A 140 3.91 6.68 7.17
C MET A 140 4.33 5.70 8.25
N CYS A 141 5.64 5.60 8.54
CA CYS A 141 6.17 4.60 9.45
C CYS A 141 6.53 5.24 10.79
N GLY A 142 5.74 4.91 11.82
CA GLY A 142 5.87 5.49 13.15
C GLY A 142 5.52 4.51 14.26
N ILE A 143 5.77 4.92 15.49
CA ILE A 143 5.39 4.19 16.71
C ILE A 143 4.26 4.99 17.34
N GLY A 144 3.06 4.39 17.44
CA GLY A 144 1.89 5.00 18.09
C GLY A 144 1.93 4.86 19.62
N LYS A 145 0.94 5.44 20.31
CA LYS A 145 0.78 5.22 21.76
C LYS A 145 0.41 3.78 22.06
N TYR A 146 -0.29 3.12 21.15
CA TYR A 146 -0.65 1.70 21.26
C TYR A 146 0.04 0.90 20.15
N PRO A 147 0.53 -0.32 20.42
CA PRO A 147 1.08 -1.19 19.38
C PRO A 147 0.03 -1.46 18.29
N SER A 148 0.37 -1.16 17.04
CA SER A 148 -0.50 -1.46 15.89
C SER A 148 -0.24 -2.84 15.30
N LEU A 149 0.93 -3.41 15.58
CA LEU A 149 1.34 -4.75 15.16
C LEU A 149 1.06 -5.77 16.27
N PRO A 150 0.70 -7.02 15.93
CA PRO A 150 0.68 -8.12 16.89
C PRO A 150 2.09 -8.36 17.47
N PRO A 151 2.19 -8.94 18.67
CA PRO A 151 3.47 -9.21 19.29
C PRO A 151 4.28 -10.24 18.47
N LEU A 152 5.53 -9.90 18.21
CA LEU A 152 6.53 -10.75 17.59
C LEU A 152 7.03 -11.82 18.56
N SER A 153 7.61 -12.90 18.01
CA SER A 153 8.26 -13.94 18.82
C SER A 153 9.27 -13.34 19.80
N PRO A 154 9.23 -13.70 21.09
CA PRO A 154 10.23 -13.29 22.08
C PRO A 154 11.66 -13.77 21.74
N ALA A 155 11.80 -14.79 20.87
CA ALA A 155 13.09 -15.29 20.42
C ALA A 155 13.75 -14.40 19.34
N LEU A 156 13.01 -13.45 18.76
CA LEU A 156 13.55 -12.51 17.77
C LEU A 156 14.49 -11.49 18.42
N LYS A 157 15.68 -11.35 17.83
CA LYS A 157 16.66 -10.33 18.22
C LYS A 157 16.31 -8.96 17.65
N ASN A 158 16.76 -7.91 18.33
CA ASN A 158 16.62 -6.51 17.89
C ASN A 158 15.15 -6.05 17.73
N VAL A 159 14.24 -6.62 18.52
CA VAL A 159 12.87 -6.12 18.64
C VAL A 159 12.87 -5.01 19.71
N PRO A 160 12.43 -3.78 19.38
CA PRO A 160 12.42 -2.68 20.32
C PRO A 160 11.33 -2.85 21.38
N TYR A 161 11.61 -2.39 22.61
CA TYR A 161 10.68 -2.42 23.73
C TYR A 161 10.62 -1.06 24.43
N ARG A 162 9.48 -0.77 25.06
CA ARG A 162 9.29 0.37 25.97
C ARG A 162 8.55 -0.07 27.23
N LEU A 163 8.57 0.78 28.25
CA LEU A 163 7.71 0.62 29.42
C LEU A 163 6.33 1.20 29.09
N ASN A 164 5.28 0.42 29.25
CA ASN A 164 3.91 0.89 29.14
C ASN A 164 3.57 1.70 30.40
N GLU A 165 3.29 3.00 30.24
CA GLU A 165 3.03 3.91 31.37
C GLU A 165 1.72 3.60 32.11
N ILE A 166 0.77 2.93 31.44
CA ILE A 166 -0.54 2.57 32.01
C ILE A 166 -0.44 1.25 32.80
N MET A 167 0.18 0.23 32.20
CA MET A 167 0.25 -1.11 32.78
C MET A 167 1.49 -1.32 33.67
N GLY A 168 2.54 -0.50 33.52
CA GLY A 168 3.83 -0.70 34.19
C GLY A 168 4.65 -1.87 33.63
N GLU A 169 4.24 -2.45 32.49
CA GLU A 169 4.86 -3.63 31.90
C GLU A 169 5.71 -3.30 30.68
N LYS A 170 6.66 -4.19 30.36
CA LYS A 170 7.51 -4.05 29.18
C LYS A 170 6.76 -4.56 27.95
N GLU A 171 6.54 -3.69 26.97
CA GLU A 171 5.84 -4.02 25.72
C GLU A 171 6.71 -3.79 24.48
N GLN A 172 6.46 -4.54 23.42
CA GLN A 172 7.12 -4.31 22.13
C GLN A 172 6.62 -3.00 21.51
N CYS A 173 7.53 -2.18 21.00
CA CYS A 173 7.22 -0.89 20.37
C CYS A 173 7.75 -0.83 18.93
N CYS A 174 7.32 -1.79 18.11
CA CYS A 174 7.70 -1.85 16.72
C CYS A 174 7.09 -0.70 15.90
N VAL A 175 7.85 -0.24 14.91
CA VAL A 175 7.34 0.68 13.89
C VAL A 175 6.24 -0.01 13.09
N SER A 176 5.12 0.69 12.88
CA SER A 176 4.02 0.26 12.04
C SER A 176 3.81 1.24 10.87
N LEU A 177 3.36 0.71 9.74
CA LEU A 177 3.09 1.47 8.52
C LEU A 177 1.61 1.86 8.47
N ALA A 178 1.34 3.16 8.43
CA ALA A 178 0.02 3.70 8.11
C ALA A 178 -0.25 3.59 6.61
N ALA A 179 -1.46 3.19 6.22
CA ALA A 179 -1.83 3.21 4.81
C ALA A 179 -1.78 4.66 4.28
N GLY A 180 -2.45 5.62 4.91
CA GLY A 180 -2.40 7.01 4.48
C GLY A 180 -2.87 7.99 5.54
N LEU A 181 -2.47 9.25 5.40
CA LEU A 181 -2.82 10.32 6.32
C LEU A 181 -3.82 11.29 5.67
N PRO A 182 -4.87 11.72 6.40
CA PRO A 182 -5.12 11.42 7.82
C PRO A 182 -5.99 10.17 8.08
N HIS A 183 -6.70 9.65 7.08
CA HIS A 183 -7.81 8.70 7.29
C HIS A 183 -7.41 7.34 7.88
N PHE A 184 -6.21 6.84 7.55
CA PHE A 184 -5.76 5.48 7.89
C PHE A 184 -4.48 5.50 8.72
N SER A 185 -4.53 6.25 9.82
CA SER A 185 -3.33 6.66 10.56
C SER A 185 -3.25 6.18 12.01
N SER A 186 -4.36 5.81 12.64
CA SER A 186 -4.39 5.44 14.07
C SER A 186 -5.33 4.27 14.37
N GLY A 187 -5.19 3.71 15.58
CA GLY A 187 -6.03 2.61 16.03
C GLY A 187 -5.99 1.38 15.12
N ILE A 188 -7.14 0.69 15.00
CA ILE A 188 -7.25 -0.55 14.22
C ILE A 188 -7.12 -0.31 12.70
N PHE A 189 -7.41 0.90 12.22
CA PHE A 189 -7.42 1.27 10.80
C PHE A 189 -6.06 1.75 10.26
N ARG A 190 -5.00 1.67 11.07
CA ARG A 190 -3.66 2.09 10.65
C ARG A 190 -3.04 1.14 9.63
N CYS A 191 -3.06 -0.16 9.93
CA CYS A 191 -2.33 -1.18 9.17
C CYS A 191 -3.27 -2.01 8.30
N TRP A 192 -3.07 -1.93 6.98
CA TRP A 192 -3.77 -2.74 5.98
C TRP A 192 -2.76 -3.61 5.25
N GLY A 193 -2.95 -4.94 5.21
CA GLY A 193 -2.00 -5.90 4.66
C GLY A 193 -1.67 -5.60 3.20
N ARG A 194 -2.69 -5.29 2.40
CA ARG A 194 -2.52 -4.90 1.00
C ARG A 194 -1.63 -3.66 0.85
N ASP A 195 -2.03 -2.53 1.42
CA ASP A 195 -1.28 -1.27 1.36
C ASP A 195 0.14 -1.44 1.90
N THR A 196 0.27 -2.16 3.01
CA THR A 196 1.57 -2.43 3.65
C THR A 196 2.51 -3.13 2.69
N PHE A 197 2.07 -4.22 2.06
CA PHE A 197 2.95 -5.02 1.21
C PHE A 197 3.10 -4.47 -0.21
N ILE A 198 2.24 -3.56 -0.65
CA ILE A 198 2.52 -2.75 -1.85
C ILE A 198 3.56 -1.67 -1.53
N ALA A 199 3.48 -1.03 -0.35
CA ALA A 199 4.34 0.11 -0.01
C ALA A 199 5.71 -0.27 0.58
N LEU A 200 5.86 -1.47 1.15
CA LEU A 200 7.04 -1.87 1.94
C LEU A 200 8.34 -1.85 1.13
N ARG A 201 8.32 -2.27 -0.15
CA ARG A 201 9.52 -2.22 -1.01
C ARG A 201 10.01 -0.78 -1.15
N GLY A 202 9.18 0.14 -1.63
CA GLY A 202 9.54 1.54 -1.79
C GLY A 202 9.89 2.24 -0.49
N LEU A 203 9.07 2.13 0.56
CA LEU A 203 9.25 2.93 1.78
C LEU A 203 10.23 2.35 2.79
N MET A 204 10.59 1.07 2.69
CA MET A 204 11.51 0.43 3.65
C MET A 204 12.70 -0.24 3.00
N LEU A 205 12.52 -1.04 1.95
CA LEU A 205 13.66 -1.72 1.33
C LEU A 205 14.55 -0.75 0.54
N VAL A 206 13.95 0.06 -0.34
CA VAL A 206 14.68 1.07 -1.12
C VAL A 206 15.31 2.13 -0.22
N THR A 207 14.67 2.46 0.90
CA THR A 207 15.19 3.46 1.86
C THR A 207 16.19 2.89 2.88
N GLY A 208 16.37 1.57 2.96
CA GLY A 208 17.36 0.92 3.85
C GLY A 208 16.85 0.55 5.26
N ARG A 209 15.54 0.59 5.52
CA ARG A 209 14.90 0.27 6.80
C ARG A 209 14.60 -1.23 6.96
N TYR A 210 15.64 -2.04 6.84
CA TYR A 210 15.50 -3.51 6.76
C TYR A 210 14.97 -4.13 8.06
N LEU A 211 15.38 -3.62 9.22
CA LEU A 211 14.96 -4.18 10.50
C LEU A 211 13.45 -4.00 10.73
N GLU A 212 12.92 -2.82 10.42
CA GLU A 212 11.49 -2.55 10.50
C GLU A 212 10.69 -3.33 9.47
N ALA A 213 11.19 -3.43 8.22
CA ALA A 213 10.58 -4.27 7.18
C ALA A 213 10.44 -5.72 7.63
N ARG A 214 11.52 -6.30 8.20
CA ARG A 214 11.50 -7.65 8.77
C ARG A 214 10.41 -7.77 9.83
N ASN A 215 10.38 -6.87 10.80
CA ASN A 215 9.42 -6.92 11.90
C ASN A 215 7.97 -6.88 11.40
N ILE A 216 7.66 -6.06 10.39
CA ILE A 216 6.31 -6.01 9.79
C ILE A 216 5.97 -7.32 9.07
N ILE A 217 6.88 -7.84 8.23
CA ILE A 217 6.68 -9.12 7.52
C ILE A 217 6.36 -10.25 8.51
N LEU A 218 7.14 -10.36 9.59
CA LEU A 218 6.98 -11.41 10.60
C LEU A 218 5.71 -11.19 11.45
N ALA A 219 5.32 -9.95 11.72
CA ALA A 219 4.11 -9.63 12.48
C ALA A 219 2.83 -10.08 11.74
N PHE A 220 2.72 -9.77 10.44
CA PHE A 220 1.62 -10.27 9.62
C PHE A 220 1.66 -11.79 9.45
N ALA A 221 2.85 -12.39 9.31
CA ALA A 221 3.00 -13.85 9.26
C ALA A 221 2.44 -14.53 10.52
N GLY A 222 2.59 -13.92 11.71
CA GLY A 222 2.00 -14.40 12.96
C GLY A 222 0.47 -14.47 12.94
N THR A 223 -0.17 -13.69 12.07
CA THR A 223 -1.63 -13.65 11.91
C THR A 223 -2.15 -14.56 10.80
N LEU A 224 -1.30 -15.18 9.97
CA LEU A 224 -1.79 -16.00 8.86
C LEU A 224 -2.82 -17.04 9.31
N ARG A 225 -3.96 -17.08 8.64
CA ARG A 225 -5.11 -17.94 8.95
C ARG A 225 -5.89 -18.23 7.67
N HIS A 226 -6.48 -19.41 7.54
CA HIS A 226 -7.16 -19.87 6.32
C HIS A 226 -6.25 -19.88 5.09
N GLY A 227 -4.92 -19.89 5.28
CA GLY A 227 -3.95 -19.68 4.22
C GLY A 227 -3.82 -18.24 3.74
N LEU A 228 -4.45 -17.26 4.41
CA LEU A 228 -4.52 -15.86 4.00
C LEU A 228 -3.81 -14.93 5.00
N ILE A 229 -3.34 -13.80 4.49
CA ILE A 229 -2.94 -12.63 5.27
C ILE A 229 -4.14 -11.68 5.33
N PRO A 230 -4.45 -11.08 6.49
CA PRO A 230 -5.63 -10.23 6.62
C PRO A 230 -5.48 -8.90 5.87
N ASN A 231 -6.61 -8.32 5.43
CA ASN A 231 -6.62 -6.97 4.90
C ASN A 231 -6.48 -5.98 6.06
N LEU A 232 -7.50 -5.85 6.90
CA LEU A 232 -7.39 -5.10 8.15
C LEU A 232 -6.57 -5.92 9.14
N LEU A 233 -5.41 -5.42 9.59
CA LEU A 233 -4.61 -6.15 10.59
C LEU A 233 -5.25 -6.09 11.97
N GLY A 234 -5.74 -4.92 12.40
CA GLY A 234 -6.44 -4.75 13.67
C GLY A 234 -5.68 -5.31 14.88
N GLN A 235 -4.35 -5.08 14.94
CA GLN A 235 -3.43 -5.62 15.97
C GLN A 235 -3.34 -7.16 15.99
N GLY A 236 -3.83 -7.83 14.96
CA GLY A 236 -3.96 -9.28 14.86
C GLY A 236 -5.29 -9.80 15.42
N THR A 237 -5.76 -9.27 16.55
CA THR A 237 -6.99 -9.75 17.21
C THR A 237 -8.29 -9.33 16.54
N HIS A 238 -8.30 -8.19 15.85
CA HIS A 238 -9.42 -7.68 15.07
C HIS A 238 -9.18 -7.86 13.55
N ALA A 239 -8.30 -8.80 13.20
CA ALA A 239 -7.94 -9.04 11.81
C ALA A 239 -9.15 -9.49 10.97
N ARG A 240 -9.29 -8.94 9.76
CA ARG A 240 -10.32 -9.37 8.79
C ARG A 240 -9.69 -10.02 7.56
N TYR A 241 -10.17 -11.22 7.23
CA TYR A 241 -9.67 -12.06 6.13
C TYR A 241 -10.64 -12.01 4.93
N ASN A 242 -11.00 -10.79 4.51
CA ASN A 242 -11.93 -10.54 3.41
C ASN A 242 -11.23 -10.28 2.06
N CYS A 243 -9.89 -10.34 2.03
CA CYS A 243 -9.08 -10.17 0.83
C CYS A 243 -8.39 -11.46 0.41
N ARG A 244 -8.20 -11.66 -0.90
CA ARG A 244 -7.46 -12.77 -1.49
C ARG A 244 -6.06 -12.37 -1.96
N ASP A 245 -5.82 -11.08 -2.17
CA ASP A 245 -4.58 -10.56 -2.75
C ASP A 245 -3.47 -10.29 -1.73
N ALA A 246 -3.79 -9.92 -0.48
CA ALA A 246 -2.79 -9.51 0.52
C ALA A 246 -1.72 -10.59 0.81
N VAL A 247 -2.09 -11.88 0.77
CA VAL A 247 -1.13 -12.99 0.94
C VAL A 247 -0.08 -13.02 -0.17
N TRP A 248 -0.48 -12.72 -1.41
CA TRP A 248 0.42 -12.72 -2.56
C TRP A 248 1.33 -11.50 -2.55
N TRP A 249 0.83 -10.34 -2.11
CA TRP A 249 1.65 -9.17 -1.85
C TRP A 249 2.66 -9.42 -0.72
N TRP A 250 2.24 -10.08 0.36
CA TRP A 250 3.13 -10.47 1.45
C TRP A 250 4.25 -11.40 0.95
N LEU A 251 3.92 -12.42 0.15
CA LEU A 251 4.90 -13.34 -0.45
C LEU A 251 5.88 -12.60 -1.38
N GLN A 252 5.39 -11.67 -2.21
CA GLN A 252 6.22 -10.81 -3.04
C GLN A 252 7.18 -9.94 -2.19
N CYS A 253 6.70 -9.39 -1.08
CA CYS A 253 7.53 -8.64 -0.14
C CYS A 253 8.60 -9.50 0.55
N VAL A 254 8.29 -10.75 0.92
CA VAL A 254 9.31 -11.67 1.46
C VAL A 254 10.39 -11.94 0.42
N GLN A 255 9.99 -12.16 -0.84
CA GLN A 255 10.93 -12.34 -1.95
C GLN A 255 11.79 -11.08 -2.15
N ASP A 256 11.19 -9.89 -2.16
CA ASP A 256 11.90 -8.62 -2.32
C ASP A 256 12.88 -8.36 -1.17
N TYR A 257 12.48 -8.70 0.07
CA TYR A 257 13.36 -8.67 1.23
C TYR A 257 14.56 -9.61 1.04
N CYS A 258 14.32 -10.87 0.64
CA CYS A 258 15.38 -11.85 0.43
C CYS A 258 16.38 -11.42 -0.64
N LYS A 259 15.91 -10.71 -1.68
CA LYS A 259 16.74 -10.21 -2.78
C LYS A 259 17.52 -8.93 -2.43
N THR A 260 16.92 -8.06 -1.62
CA THR A 260 17.44 -6.70 -1.37
C THR A 260 18.35 -6.65 -0.13
N VAL A 261 17.99 -7.37 0.92
CA VAL A 261 18.69 -7.31 2.21
C VAL A 261 19.91 -8.23 2.17
N PRO A 262 21.10 -7.79 2.64
CA PRO A 262 22.25 -8.66 2.81
C PRO A 262 21.91 -9.87 3.70
N ASN A 263 22.21 -11.09 3.23
CA ASN A 263 21.77 -12.35 3.86
C ASN A 263 20.25 -12.41 4.08
N GLY A 264 19.46 -11.78 3.21
CA GLY A 264 18.02 -11.61 3.37
C GLY A 264 17.27 -12.93 3.49
N THR A 265 17.79 -14.03 2.92
CA THR A 265 17.21 -15.38 3.03
C THR A 265 17.17 -15.92 4.47
N ASP A 266 17.96 -15.36 5.40
CA ASP A 266 17.93 -15.74 6.81
C ASP A 266 16.56 -15.45 7.45
N ILE A 267 15.77 -14.54 6.87
CA ILE A 267 14.40 -14.26 7.32
C ILE A 267 13.52 -15.51 7.28
N LEU A 268 13.77 -16.46 6.35
CA LEU A 268 13.01 -17.69 6.21
C LEU A 268 13.07 -18.57 7.46
N ASN A 269 14.16 -18.48 8.22
CA ASN A 269 14.36 -19.20 9.48
C ASN A 269 13.97 -18.37 10.72
N SER A 270 13.49 -17.14 10.54
CA SER A 270 13.09 -16.29 11.67
C SER A 270 11.86 -16.89 12.36
N PRO A 271 11.85 -16.95 13.71
CA PRO A 271 10.73 -17.51 14.45
C PRO A 271 9.50 -16.60 14.35
N ILE A 272 8.38 -17.19 13.97
CA ILE A 272 7.06 -16.59 13.93
C ILE A 272 6.25 -17.15 15.10
N SER A 273 5.82 -16.26 15.99
CA SER A 273 4.82 -16.63 16.98
C SER A 273 3.45 -16.69 16.32
N ARG A 274 2.90 -17.89 16.20
CA ARG A 274 1.57 -18.12 15.60
C ARG A 274 0.49 -17.66 16.57
N MET A 275 -0.10 -16.50 16.28
CA MET A 275 -1.27 -16.02 17.01
C MET A 275 -2.45 -16.97 16.80
N TYR A 276 -2.54 -17.57 15.61
CA TYR A 276 -3.59 -18.51 15.22
C TYR A 276 -2.99 -19.83 14.73
N PRO A 277 -2.67 -20.77 15.65
CA PRO A 277 -2.16 -22.10 15.30
C PRO A 277 -3.02 -22.90 14.32
N THR A 278 -4.35 -22.73 14.42
CA THR A 278 -5.32 -23.37 13.53
C THR A 278 -6.41 -22.35 13.15
N ASP A 279 -7.16 -22.63 12.10
CA ASP A 279 -8.21 -21.76 11.57
C ASP A 279 -9.28 -21.40 12.63
N ASP A 280 -9.62 -22.35 13.50
CA ASP A 280 -10.63 -22.20 14.56
C ASP A 280 -10.05 -21.75 15.91
N SER A 281 -8.73 -21.59 16.02
CA SER A 281 -8.08 -21.24 17.29
C SER A 281 -8.43 -19.82 17.76
N LEU A 282 -8.50 -19.65 19.07
CA LEU A 282 -8.46 -18.32 19.71
C LEU A 282 -7.04 -17.73 19.61
N PRO A 283 -6.88 -16.39 19.67
CA PRO A 283 -5.57 -15.77 19.64
C PRO A 283 -4.70 -16.26 20.81
N GLN A 284 -3.47 -16.68 20.50
CA GLN A 284 -2.50 -17.17 21.46
C GLN A 284 -1.45 -16.11 21.80
N PRO A 285 -0.93 -16.10 23.05
CA PRO A 285 0.13 -15.19 23.45
C PRO A 285 1.45 -15.50 22.74
N ALA A 286 2.31 -14.49 22.64
CA ALA A 286 3.58 -14.60 21.95
C ALA A 286 4.51 -15.64 22.59
N GLY A 287 5.17 -16.48 21.77
CA GLY A 287 6.08 -17.52 22.23
C GLY A 287 5.41 -18.84 22.64
N LYS A 288 4.07 -18.93 22.62
CA LYS A 288 3.36 -20.18 22.92
C LYS A 288 3.53 -21.23 21.82
N MET A 289 3.54 -20.79 20.56
CA MET A 289 3.77 -21.65 19.41
C MET A 289 4.59 -20.88 18.38
N ASP A 290 5.88 -21.18 18.33
CA ASP A 290 6.80 -20.59 17.38
C ASP A 290 7.12 -21.60 16.27
N GLN A 291 7.13 -21.11 15.03
CA GLN A 291 7.59 -21.88 13.87
C GLN A 291 8.40 -20.95 12.94
N PRO A 292 9.35 -21.47 12.16
CA PRO A 292 10.09 -20.64 11.22
C PRO A 292 9.18 -20.09 10.10
N LEU A 293 9.52 -18.93 9.57
CA LEU A 293 8.74 -18.27 8.51
C LEU A 293 8.48 -19.17 7.29
N TYR A 294 9.43 -20.02 6.91
CA TYR A 294 9.24 -20.92 5.77
C TYR A 294 8.06 -21.90 5.95
N GLU A 295 7.73 -22.30 7.18
CA GLU A 295 6.55 -23.13 7.49
C GLU A 295 5.25 -22.35 7.25
N VAL A 296 5.23 -21.07 7.65
CA VAL A 296 4.05 -20.19 7.42
C VAL A 296 3.84 -19.95 5.92
N ILE A 297 4.92 -19.78 5.17
CA ILE A 297 4.87 -19.68 3.71
C ILE A 297 4.32 -20.98 3.10
N GLN A 298 4.83 -22.13 3.54
CA GLN A 298 4.35 -23.43 3.06
C GLN A 298 2.87 -23.63 3.40
N GLU A 299 2.42 -23.25 4.59
CA GLU A 299 1.02 -23.30 5.01
C GLU A 299 0.12 -22.50 4.04
N ALA A 300 0.53 -21.27 3.70
CA ALA A 300 -0.18 -20.42 2.74
C ALA A 300 -0.32 -21.11 1.37
N MET A 301 0.78 -21.62 0.82
CA MET A 301 0.81 -22.29 -0.47
C MET A 301 -0.03 -23.58 -0.46
N GLN A 302 0.09 -24.36 0.62
CA GLN A 302 -0.60 -25.64 0.79
C GLN A 302 -2.12 -25.46 0.88
N LYS A 303 -2.59 -24.44 1.61
CA LYS A 303 -4.02 -24.12 1.75
C LYS A 303 -4.63 -23.69 0.41
N HIS A 304 -3.96 -22.84 -0.35
CA HIS A 304 -4.44 -22.45 -1.69
C HIS A 304 -4.54 -23.65 -2.64
N ALA A 305 -3.56 -24.55 -2.61
CA ALA A 305 -3.57 -25.74 -3.45
C ALA A 305 -4.64 -26.78 -3.04
N GLN A 306 -4.98 -26.85 -1.75
CA GLN A 306 -6.06 -27.71 -1.24
C GLN A 306 -7.46 -27.12 -1.45
N GLY A 307 -7.55 -25.82 -1.67
CA GLY A 307 -8.80 -25.08 -1.68
C GLY A 307 -9.10 -24.48 -0.31
N ILE A 308 -9.45 -23.19 -0.32
CA ILE A 308 -9.88 -22.40 0.81
C ILE A 308 -11.39 -22.18 0.62
N ASP A 309 -12.16 -22.55 1.63
CA ASP A 309 -13.60 -22.31 1.71
C ASP A 309 -13.96 -22.10 3.18
N PHE A 310 -14.30 -20.86 3.54
CA PHE A 310 -14.72 -20.52 4.88
C PHE A 310 -15.69 -19.34 4.87
N ARG A 311 -16.40 -19.19 5.98
CA ARG A 311 -17.22 -18.02 6.26
C ARG A 311 -16.50 -17.10 7.23
N GLU A 312 -16.45 -15.79 6.93
CA GLU A 312 -15.81 -14.80 7.79
C GLU A 312 -16.29 -14.93 9.25
N ARG A 313 -15.33 -14.96 10.17
CA ARG A 313 -15.64 -15.05 11.60
C ARG A 313 -16.41 -13.82 12.04
N ASN A 314 -17.48 -14.04 12.80
CA ASN A 314 -18.42 -13.00 13.19
C ASN A 314 -19.10 -12.33 11.98
N ALA A 315 -19.40 -13.08 10.91
CA ALA A 315 -20.21 -12.60 9.78
C ALA A 315 -21.51 -11.93 10.26
N GLY A 316 -21.85 -10.81 9.61
CA GLY A 316 -23.01 -9.99 9.93
C GLY A 316 -22.70 -8.50 10.09
N PRO A 317 -23.73 -7.69 10.43
CA PRO A 317 -23.64 -6.23 10.47
C PRO A 317 -22.55 -5.64 11.38
N GLN A 318 -22.08 -6.41 12.34
CA GLN A 318 -21.02 -6.04 13.29
C GLN A 318 -19.64 -5.89 12.64
N ILE A 319 -19.36 -6.65 11.57
CA ILE A 319 -18.09 -6.56 10.85
C ILE A 319 -18.27 -5.85 9.51
N ASP A 320 -19.45 -6.00 8.88
CA ASP A 320 -19.81 -5.28 7.66
C ASP A 320 -21.33 -5.07 7.60
N ARG A 321 -21.77 -3.81 7.66
CA ARG A 321 -23.20 -3.44 7.68
C ARG A 321 -23.85 -3.38 6.30
N ASN A 322 -23.05 -3.44 5.24
CA ASN A 322 -23.49 -3.22 3.87
C ASN A 322 -23.49 -4.53 3.09
N MET A 323 -22.50 -5.40 3.34
CA MET A 323 -22.34 -6.70 2.69
C MET A 323 -23.55 -7.62 2.90
N ARG A 324 -23.90 -8.37 1.85
CA ARG A 324 -24.92 -9.43 1.89
C ARG A 324 -24.39 -10.68 2.58
N ASP A 325 -25.29 -11.57 3.00
CA ASP A 325 -24.92 -12.80 3.70
C ASP A 325 -23.92 -13.67 2.91
N GLU A 326 -24.11 -13.77 1.60
CA GLU A 326 -23.28 -14.55 0.69
C GLU A 326 -21.86 -13.95 0.52
N GLY A 327 -21.72 -12.64 0.72
CA GLY A 327 -20.44 -11.93 0.61
C GLY A 327 -19.44 -12.33 1.69
N PHE A 328 -19.92 -12.82 2.84
CA PHE A 328 -19.07 -13.31 3.92
C PHE A 328 -18.44 -14.69 3.65
N ASN A 329 -18.87 -15.39 2.59
CA ASN A 329 -18.26 -16.65 2.19
C ASN A 329 -17.05 -16.36 1.29
N VAL A 330 -15.87 -16.75 1.75
CA VAL A 330 -14.59 -16.50 1.08
C VAL A 330 -14.05 -17.82 0.55
N THR A 331 -13.79 -17.83 -0.75
CA THR A 331 -13.20 -18.97 -1.45
C THR A 331 -11.92 -18.55 -2.16
N ALA A 332 -10.94 -19.45 -2.19
CA ALA A 332 -9.75 -19.32 -3.03
C ALA A 332 -9.19 -20.71 -3.35
N GLY A 333 -8.54 -20.86 -4.49
CA GLY A 333 -8.02 -22.15 -4.93
C GLY A 333 -7.04 -22.02 -6.06
N VAL A 334 -6.52 -23.16 -6.51
CA VAL A 334 -5.64 -23.26 -7.67
C VAL A 334 -6.30 -24.15 -8.70
N ASP A 335 -6.51 -23.63 -9.91
CA ASP A 335 -6.93 -24.44 -11.03
C ASP A 335 -5.77 -25.36 -11.41
N MET A 336 -5.98 -26.67 -11.30
CA MET A 336 -4.91 -27.66 -11.46
C MET A 336 -4.51 -27.88 -12.94
N GLU A 337 -5.30 -27.39 -13.89
CA GLU A 337 -5.00 -27.44 -15.32
C GLU A 337 -4.07 -26.27 -15.68
N THR A 338 -4.50 -25.05 -15.38
CA THR A 338 -3.82 -23.80 -15.74
C THR A 338 -2.76 -23.37 -14.73
N GLY A 339 -2.89 -23.78 -13.47
CA GLY A 339 -2.09 -23.30 -12.34
C GLY A 339 -2.55 -21.93 -11.81
N PHE A 340 -3.63 -21.34 -12.34
CA PHE A 340 -4.09 -20.03 -11.89
C PHE A 340 -4.72 -20.08 -10.51
N VAL A 341 -4.42 -19.07 -9.71
CA VAL A 341 -5.13 -18.83 -8.46
C VAL A 341 -6.46 -18.18 -8.81
N PHE A 342 -7.55 -18.80 -8.38
CA PHE A 342 -8.91 -18.29 -8.54
C PHE A 342 -9.59 -18.14 -7.19
N GLY A 343 -10.70 -17.39 -7.14
CA GLY A 343 -11.52 -17.34 -5.93
C GLY A 343 -12.47 -16.17 -5.90
N GLY A 344 -13.14 -16.02 -4.77
CA GLY A 344 -14.15 -15.00 -4.58
C GLY A 344 -15.51 -15.40 -5.17
N ASN A 345 -16.44 -14.46 -5.12
CA ASN A 345 -17.77 -14.59 -5.70
C ASN A 345 -18.30 -13.20 -6.06
N ARG A 346 -19.40 -13.14 -6.81
CA ARG A 346 -20.03 -11.88 -7.26
C ARG A 346 -20.47 -10.91 -6.15
N PHE A 347 -20.50 -11.35 -4.90
CA PHE A 347 -20.95 -10.59 -3.73
C PHE A 347 -19.80 -10.22 -2.77
N ASN A 348 -18.54 -10.48 -3.14
CA ASN A 348 -17.39 -10.10 -2.32
C ASN A 348 -16.36 -9.23 -3.06
N CYS A 349 -15.47 -8.65 -2.26
CA CYS A 349 -14.50 -7.64 -2.65
C CYS A 349 -13.06 -8.13 -2.37
N GLY A 350 -12.69 -9.29 -2.93
CA GLY A 350 -11.44 -9.96 -2.58
C GLY A 350 -10.14 -9.34 -3.13
N THR A 351 -10.20 -8.24 -3.89
CA THR A 351 -9.03 -7.58 -4.50
C THR A 351 -8.97 -6.12 -4.07
N TRP A 352 -7.94 -5.36 -4.47
CA TRP A 352 -7.81 -3.94 -4.13
C TRP A 352 -8.93 -3.04 -4.64
N MET A 353 -9.68 -3.48 -5.67
CA MET A 353 -10.87 -2.79 -6.12
C MET A 353 -12.07 -3.25 -5.28
N ASP A 354 -12.14 -2.81 -4.01
CA ASP A 354 -12.97 -3.42 -2.96
C ASP A 354 -14.21 -2.64 -2.50
N LYS A 355 -14.68 -1.67 -3.29
CA LYS A 355 -15.89 -0.91 -2.92
C LYS A 355 -17.14 -1.79 -2.88
N MET A 356 -17.68 -1.97 -1.68
CA MET A 356 -19.02 -2.52 -1.43
C MET A 356 -20.06 -1.39 -1.53
N GLY A 357 -21.13 -1.60 -2.31
CA GLY A 357 -22.22 -0.63 -2.44
C GLY A 357 -23.01 -0.44 -1.15
N GLU A 358 -23.49 0.79 -0.92
CA GLU A 358 -24.07 1.19 0.38
C GLU A 358 -25.40 1.96 0.25
N SER A 359 -25.81 2.38 -0.95
CA SER A 359 -27.02 3.18 -1.14
C SER A 359 -28.24 2.28 -1.28
N ASP A 360 -29.14 2.36 -0.29
CA ASP A 360 -30.49 1.81 -0.39
C ASP A 360 -31.29 2.52 -1.50
N LYS A 361 -31.13 3.85 -1.62
CA LYS A 361 -31.83 4.70 -2.60
C LYS A 361 -31.51 4.30 -4.04
N ALA A 362 -30.23 4.14 -4.36
CA ALA A 362 -29.78 3.69 -5.68
C ALA A 362 -29.94 2.18 -5.90
N ARG A 363 -30.37 1.42 -4.88
CA ARG A 363 -30.49 -0.05 -4.91
C ARG A 363 -29.17 -0.78 -5.19
N ASN A 364 -28.05 -0.18 -4.79
CA ASN A 364 -26.72 -0.77 -4.96
C ASN A 364 -26.16 -1.38 -3.65
N LYS A 365 -26.87 -1.23 -2.52
CA LYS A 365 -26.43 -1.76 -1.22
C LYS A 365 -26.15 -3.27 -1.24
N GLY A 366 -24.97 -3.63 -0.74
CA GLY A 366 -24.50 -5.01 -0.66
C GLY A 366 -24.11 -5.64 -2.00
N ILE A 367 -24.02 -4.83 -3.05
CA ILE A 367 -23.45 -5.24 -4.33
C ILE A 367 -22.04 -4.66 -4.43
N PRO A 368 -20.99 -5.49 -4.66
CA PRO A 368 -19.67 -5.00 -5.00
C PRO A 368 -19.71 -4.18 -6.29
N ALA A 369 -19.01 -3.04 -6.32
CA ALA A 369 -18.86 -2.25 -7.54
C ALA A 369 -17.98 -2.93 -8.58
N THR A 370 -16.98 -3.67 -8.11
CA THR A 370 -15.94 -4.32 -8.91
C THR A 370 -15.63 -5.71 -8.35
N PRO A 371 -16.60 -6.66 -8.38
CA PRO A 371 -16.29 -8.03 -8.02
C PRO A 371 -15.31 -8.58 -9.06
N ARG A 372 -14.09 -8.87 -8.61
CA ARG A 372 -13.00 -9.43 -9.43
C ARG A 372 -12.75 -10.87 -9.03
N ASP A 373 -13.83 -11.65 -9.00
CA ASP A 373 -13.78 -13.09 -8.74
C ASP A 373 -13.23 -13.86 -9.94
N GLY A 374 -12.97 -15.15 -9.75
CA GLY A 374 -12.14 -15.91 -10.68
C GLY A 374 -10.66 -15.57 -10.52
N SER A 375 -9.93 -15.57 -11.63
CA SER A 375 -8.46 -15.39 -11.64
C SER A 375 -8.09 -13.94 -11.98
N ALA A 376 -7.91 -13.10 -10.96
CA ALA A 376 -7.46 -11.72 -11.14
C ALA A 376 -6.00 -11.68 -11.65
N VAL A 377 -5.73 -10.85 -12.65
CA VAL A 377 -4.45 -10.85 -13.39
C VAL A 377 -3.23 -10.63 -12.49
N GLU A 378 -3.31 -9.73 -11.51
CA GLU A 378 -2.21 -9.44 -10.61
C GLU A 378 -1.95 -10.60 -9.64
N ILE A 379 -2.99 -11.30 -9.19
CA ILE A 379 -2.85 -12.45 -8.28
C ILE A 379 -2.15 -13.59 -9.02
N VAL A 380 -2.51 -13.85 -10.28
CA VAL A 380 -1.84 -14.86 -11.11
C VAL A 380 -0.37 -14.50 -11.34
N GLY A 381 -0.07 -13.22 -11.63
CA GLY A 381 1.31 -12.74 -11.76
C GLY A 381 2.14 -12.88 -10.48
N LEU A 382 1.59 -12.49 -9.33
CA LEU A 382 2.23 -12.63 -8.03
C LEU A 382 2.43 -14.11 -7.64
N CYS A 383 1.45 -14.97 -7.96
CA CYS A 383 1.57 -16.41 -7.80
C CYS A 383 2.71 -16.96 -8.66
N LYS A 384 2.78 -16.59 -9.95
CA LYS A 384 3.89 -16.97 -10.84
C LYS A 384 5.25 -16.58 -10.26
N SER A 385 5.38 -15.34 -9.80
CA SER A 385 6.62 -14.85 -9.19
C SER A 385 7.01 -15.67 -7.94
N THR A 386 6.02 -16.00 -7.12
CA THR A 386 6.18 -16.80 -5.89
C THR A 386 6.62 -18.23 -6.19
N VAL A 387 5.91 -18.95 -7.06
CA VAL A 387 6.23 -20.37 -7.35
C VAL A 387 7.58 -20.52 -8.04
N ARG A 388 7.96 -19.57 -8.92
CA ARG A 388 9.32 -19.46 -9.48
C ARG A 388 10.34 -19.33 -8.34
N TRP A 389 10.11 -18.40 -7.42
CA TRP A 389 11.04 -18.15 -6.32
C TRP A 389 11.18 -19.34 -5.36
N LEU A 390 10.07 -19.97 -4.97
CA LEU A 390 10.10 -21.15 -4.10
C LEU A 390 10.77 -22.34 -4.78
N GLN A 391 10.56 -22.52 -6.09
CA GLN A 391 11.26 -23.52 -6.88
C GLN A 391 12.78 -23.28 -6.87
N GLU A 392 13.24 -22.05 -7.09
CA GLU A 392 14.66 -21.69 -6.99
C GLU A 392 15.25 -21.94 -5.60
N LEU A 393 14.53 -21.57 -4.54
CA LEU A 393 14.98 -21.79 -3.16
C LEU A 393 15.02 -23.27 -2.79
N SER A 394 14.05 -24.06 -3.26
CA SER A 394 14.01 -25.49 -3.04
C SER A 394 15.20 -26.20 -3.70
N VAL A 395 15.52 -25.85 -4.94
CA VAL A 395 16.73 -26.36 -5.64
C VAL A 395 18.00 -26.00 -4.89
N LYS A 396 18.08 -24.78 -4.33
CA LYS A 396 19.20 -24.32 -3.49
C LYS A 396 19.19 -24.88 -2.07
N LYS A 397 18.20 -25.71 -1.69
CA LYS A 397 18.00 -26.25 -0.33
C LYS A 397 17.84 -25.18 0.76
N LEU A 398 17.34 -23.99 0.38
CA LEU A 398 17.01 -22.90 1.30
C LEU A 398 15.53 -22.92 1.72
N PHE A 399 14.71 -23.69 1.01
CA PHE A 399 13.30 -23.94 1.34
C PHE A 399 13.05 -25.45 1.31
N PRO A 400 12.59 -26.07 2.42
CA PRO A 400 12.60 -27.53 2.55
C PRO A 400 11.54 -28.25 1.73
N TYR A 401 10.53 -27.53 1.21
CA TYR A 401 9.43 -28.12 0.46
C TYR A 401 9.65 -27.99 -1.06
N PRO A 402 9.58 -29.10 -1.83
CA PRO A 402 9.65 -29.05 -3.30
C PRO A 402 8.31 -28.66 -3.96
N GLY A 403 7.23 -28.59 -3.19
CA GLY A 403 5.88 -28.32 -3.68
C GLY A 403 4.83 -28.42 -2.59
N VAL A 404 3.60 -28.64 -3.02
CA VAL A 404 2.40 -28.79 -2.17
C VAL A 404 1.77 -30.17 -2.40
N ILE A 405 1.02 -30.66 -1.43
CA ILE A 405 0.32 -31.95 -1.52
C ILE A 405 -1.14 -31.71 -1.93
N VAL A 406 -1.57 -32.30 -3.03
CA VAL A 406 -2.95 -32.21 -3.53
C VAL A 406 -3.58 -33.59 -3.59
N LYS A 407 -4.89 -33.69 -3.32
CA LYS A 407 -5.63 -34.95 -3.45
C LYS A 407 -6.12 -35.13 -4.88
N ARG A 408 -5.64 -36.16 -5.57
CA ARG A 408 -6.17 -36.58 -6.89
C ARG A 408 -6.61 -38.04 -6.83
N HIS A 409 -7.86 -38.30 -7.23
CA HIS A 409 -8.48 -39.63 -7.17
C HIS A 409 -8.34 -40.33 -5.79
N GLY A 410 -8.43 -39.55 -4.70
CA GLY A 410 -8.31 -40.05 -3.33
C GLY A 410 -6.89 -40.38 -2.87
N ARG A 411 -5.85 -40.08 -3.67
CA ARG A 411 -4.44 -40.22 -3.30
C ARG A 411 -3.75 -38.87 -3.17
N ASP A 412 -2.84 -38.77 -2.22
CA ASP A 412 -1.98 -37.60 -2.06
C ASP A 412 -0.90 -37.62 -3.15
N GLU A 413 -0.88 -36.57 -3.97
CA GLU A 413 0.11 -36.35 -5.03
C GLU A 413 0.87 -35.05 -4.74
N THR A 414 2.18 -35.06 -4.96
CA THR A 414 2.98 -33.83 -4.84
C THR A 414 2.87 -33.03 -6.13
N PHE A 415 2.25 -31.85 -6.04
CA PHE A 415 2.30 -30.84 -7.08
C PHE A 415 3.50 -29.93 -6.83
N THR A 416 4.58 -30.18 -7.56
CA THR A 416 5.85 -29.45 -7.36
C THR A 416 5.73 -27.99 -7.77
N TYR A 417 6.53 -27.12 -7.14
CA TYR A 417 6.57 -25.70 -7.53
C TYR A 417 7.04 -25.51 -8.98
N ASP A 418 7.90 -26.39 -9.52
CA ASP A 418 8.27 -26.39 -10.94
C ASP A 418 7.09 -26.73 -11.86
N GLN A 419 6.31 -27.77 -11.55
CA GLN A 419 5.10 -28.10 -12.31
C GLN A 419 4.07 -26.97 -12.28
N TRP A 420 3.87 -26.36 -11.11
CA TRP A 420 2.96 -25.22 -10.96
C TRP A 420 3.43 -24.02 -11.79
N ASN A 421 4.71 -23.66 -11.67
CA ASN A 421 5.34 -22.60 -12.44
C ASN A 421 5.18 -22.80 -13.97
N ARG A 422 5.41 -24.02 -14.47
CA ARG A 422 5.27 -24.37 -15.90
C ARG A 422 3.82 -24.32 -16.38
N LYS A 423 2.85 -24.71 -15.55
CA LYS A 423 1.43 -24.63 -15.90
C LYS A 423 1.00 -23.18 -16.12
N ILE A 424 1.33 -22.29 -15.19
CA ILE A 424 1.01 -20.86 -15.35
C ILE A 424 1.69 -20.32 -16.61
N GLN A 425 2.98 -20.63 -16.81
CA GLN A 425 3.75 -20.21 -17.98
C GLN A 425 3.10 -20.64 -19.31
N ALA A 426 2.58 -21.86 -19.39
CA ALA A 426 2.00 -22.40 -20.61
C ALA A 426 0.60 -21.85 -20.94
N HIS A 427 -0.13 -21.33 -19.95
CA HIS A 427 -1.53 -20.93 -20.11
C HIS A 427 -1.77 -19.43 -20.02
N PHE A 428 -0.95 -18.69 -19.27
CA PHE A 428 -1.21 -17.28 -18.95
C PHE A 428 -1.50 -16.44 -20.20
N GLU A 429 -0.53 -16.32 -21.10
CA GLU A 429 -0.68 -15.43 -22.25
C GLU A 429 -1.81 -15.90 -23.17
N LYS A 430 -1.96 -17.22 -23.36
CA LYS A 430 -3.02 -17.80 -24.20
C LYS A 430 -4.43 -17.42 -23.71
N LEU A 431 -4.64 -17.34 -22.41
CA LEU A 431 -5.96 -17.13 -21.80
C LEU A 431 -6.24 -15.67 -21.45
N PHE A 432 -5.21 -14.91 -21.07
CA PHE A 432 -5.34 -13.49 -20.71
C PHE A 432 -5.18 -12.55 -21.91
N PHE A 433 -4.40 -12.88 -22.94
CA PHE A 433 -4.23 -11.97 -24.07
C PHE A 433 -5.44 -11.99 -25.01
N VAL A 434 -5.97 -10.81 -25.31
CA VAL A 434 -7.06 -10.62 -26.26
C VAL A 434 -6.48 -10.38 -27.65
N SER A 435 -6.54 -11.40 -28.51
CA SER A 435 -5.99 -11.35 -29.86
C SER A 435 -6.56 -10.21 -30.71
N GLU A 436 -5.71 -9.65 -31.58
CA GLU A 436 -6.11 -8.71 -32.62
C GLU A 436 -6.99 -9.37 -33.69
N ASP A 437 -6.81 -10.67 -33.93
CA ASP A 437 -7.66 -11.44 -34.83
C ASP A 437 -9.04 -11.69 -34.19
N PRO A 438 -10.14 -11.15 -34.77
CA PRO A 438 -11.49 -11.39 -34.28
C PRO A 438 -11.93 -12.85 -34.30
N ASN A 439 -11.29 -13.67 -35.13
CA ASN A 439 -11.60 -15.09 -35.29
C ASN A 439 -10.68 -16.01 -34.48
N SER A 440 -9.90 -15.44 -33.55
CA SER A 440 -8.99 -16.22 -32.69
C SER A 440 -9.75 -17.34 -31.96
N PRO A 441 -9.34 -18.61 -32.09
CA PRO A 441 -10.02 -19.74 -31.46
C PRO A 441 -9.88 -19.76 -29.93
N ASN A 442 -8.95 -18.97 -29.38
CA ASN A 442 -8.76 -18.86 -27.93
C ASN A 442 -9.78 -17.90 -27.29
N GLU A 443 -10.57 -17.17 -28.08
CA GLU A 443 -11.52 -16.19 -27.58
C GLU A 443 -12.91 -16.81 -27.39
N THR A 444 -13.27 -17.07 -26.14
CA THR A 444 -14.52 -17.76 -25.78
C THR A 444 -15.73 -16.83 -25.81
N HIS A 445 -15.53 -15.52 -25.65
CA HIS A 445 -16.62 -14.54 -25.61
C HIS A 445 -16.33 -13.33 -26.54
N PRO A 446 -16.21 -13.54 -27.86
CA PRO A 446 -15.82 -12.49 -28.80
C PRO A 446 -16.79 -11.31 -28.86
N THR A 447 -18.06 -11.51 -28.47
CA THR A 447 -19.09 -10.46 -28.40
C THR A 447 -18.94 -9.52 -27.20
N LEU A 448 -18.17 -9.91 -26.19
CA LEU A 448 -17.86 -9.09 -25.01
C LEU A 448 -16.53 -8.34 -25.12
N VAL A 449 -15.77 -8.60 -26.17
CA VAL A 449 -14.48 -7.96 -26.42
C VAL A 449 -14.69 -6.52 -26.88
N HIS A 450 -14.39 -5.57 -25.98
CA HIS A 450 -14.42 -4.15 -26.31
C HIS A 450 -13.12 -3.66 -26.96
N LYS A 451 -11.97 -4.16 -26.49
CA LYS A 451 -10.64 -3.82 -27.03
C LYS A 451 -9.80 -5.07 -27.25
N ARG A 452 -8.96 -5.02 -28.27
CA ARG A 452 -8.02 -6.07 -28.67
C ARG A 452 -6.59 -5.60 -28.52
N GLY A 453 -5.64 -6.53 -28.47
CA GLY A 453 -4.23 -6.22 -28.21
C GLY A 453 -3.97 -5.81 -26.76
N ILE A 454 -4.79 -6.31 -25.83
CA ILE A 454 -4.71 -6.04 -24.39
C ILE A 454 -4.67 -7.35 -23.60
N TYR A 455 -4.38 -7.28 -22.31
CA TYR A 455 -4.57 -8.39 -21.38
C TYR A 455 -5.85 -8.18 -20.57
N LYS A 456 -6.65 -9.24 -20.47
CA LYS A 456 -7.87 -9.32 -19.65
C LYS A 456 -7.55 -8.93 -18.19
N ASP A 457 -8.51 -8.32 -17.52
CA ASP A 457 -8.36 -7.93 -16.11
C ASP A 457 -8.51 -9.12 -15.16
N SER A 458 -9.34 -10.07 -15.54
CA SER A 458 -9.56 -11.34 -14.87
C SER A 458 -9.81 -12.44 -15.90
N TYR A 459 -9.77 -13.69 -15.45
CA TYR A 459 -10.16 -14.85 -16.24
C TYR A 459 -11.13 -15.73 -15.45
N GLY A 460 -12.31 -15.95 -16.00
CA GLY A 460 -13.35 -16.77 -15.40
C GLY A 460 -14.11 -16.07 -14.29
N ALA A 461 -14.29 -14.75 -14.36
CA ALA A 461 -15.15 -14.03 -13.43
C ALA A 461 -16.62 -14.45 -13.58
N SER A 462 -17.39 -14.32 -12.50
CA SER A 462 -18.84 -14.62 -12.52
C SER A 462 -19.63 -13.77 -13.50
N SER A 463 -19.14 -12.57 -13.81
CA SER A 463 -19.61 -11.71 -14.89
C SER A 463 -18.58 -11.73 -16.02
N PRO A 464 -18.81 -12.47 -17.12
CA PRO A 464 -17.81 -12.63 -18.18
C PRO A 464 -17.37 -11.31 -18.83
N TRP A 465 -18.19 -10.26 -18.78
CA TRP A 465 -17.82 -8.93 -19.27
C TRP A 465 -16.69 -8.29 -18.46
N CYS A 466 -16.62 -8.55 -17.16
CA CYS A 466 -15.57 -8.00 -16.29
C CYS A 466 -14.16 -8.47 -16.72
N ASP A 467 -14.04 -9.67 -17.27
CA ASP A 467 -12.76 -10.20 -17.78
C ASP A 467 -12.18 -9.29 -18.89
N TYR A 468 -13.03 -8.71 -19.75
CA TYR A 468 -12.61 -7.95 -20.94
C TYR A 468 -12.45 -6.44 -20.70
N GLN A 469 -12.58 -5.96 -19.46
CA GLN A 469 -12.42 -4.55 -19.15
C GLN A 469 -10.95 -4.14 -19.20
N LEU A 470 -10.64 -3.06 -19.91
CA LEU A 470 -9.30 -2.48 -19.87
C LEU A 470 -9.11 -1.75 -18.53
N ARG A 471 -8.21 -2.29 -17.69
CA ARG A 471 -7.90 -1.79 -16.35
C ARG A 471 -6.38 -1.74 -16.11
N PRO A 472 -5.91 -0.94 -15.14
CA PRO A 472 -4.47 -0.76 -14.89
C PRO A 472 -3.83 -1.89 -14.06
N ASN A 473 -4.42 -3.09 -14.01
CA ASN A 473 -3.99 -4.17 -13.12
C ASN A 473 -2.93 -5.10 -13.75
N PHE A 474 -3.01 -5.40 -15.05
CA PHE A 474 -2.04 -6.30 -15.70
C PHE A 474 -0.58 -5.81 -15.70
N PRO A 475 -0.26 -4.49 -15.62
CA PRO A 475 1.11 -4.03 -15.38
C PRO A 475 1.74 -4.58 -14.09
N ILE A 476 0.93 -4.92 -13.08
CA ILE A 476 1.43 -5.54 -11.85
C ILE A 476 2.06 -6.89 -12.18
N ALA A 477 1.33 -7.74 -12.91
CA ALA A 477 1.82 -9.04 -13.38
C ALA A 477 3.06 -8.90 -14.28
N MET A 478 3.07 -7.90 -15.17
CA MET A 478 4.23 -7.56 -16.01
C MET A 478 5.49 -7.23 -15.21
N VAL A 479 5.36 -6.54 -14.07
CA VAL A 479 6.50 -6.18 -13.22
C VAL A 479 7.02 -7.37 -12.43
N VAL A 480 6.14 -8.17 -11.83
CA VAL A 480 6.56 -9.27 -10.94
C VAL A 480 6.94 -10.55 -11.70
N ALA A 481 6.32 -10.78 -12.86
CA ALA A 481 6.50 -11.97 -13.69
C ALA A 481 6.55 -11.62 -15.19
N PRO A 482 7.53 -10.82 -15.64
CA PRO A 482 7.64 -10.39 -17.04
C PRO A 482 7.77 -11.55 -18.03
N GLU A 483 8.24 -12.72 -17.58
CA GLU A 483 8.37 -13.92 -18.42
C GLU A 483 7.03 -14.46 -18.94
N LEU A 484 5.90 -14.01 -18.39
CA LEU A 484 4.57 -14.42 -18.84
C LEU A 484 4.12 -13.73 -20.14
N PHE A 485 4.89 -12.78 -20.66
CA PHE A 485 4.44 -11.89 -21.72
C PHE A 485 5.40 -11.91 -22.91
N SER A 486 4.86 -12.03 -24.13
CA SER A 486 5.58 -11.65 -25.34
C SER A 486 5.90 -10.15 -25.27
N PRO A 487 7.15 -9.73 -25.57
CA PRO A 487 7.51 -8.32 -25.56
C PRO A 487 6.63 -7.46 -26.47
N GLU A 488 6.26 -7.97 -27.65
CA GLU A 488 5.45 -7.27 -28.64
C GLU A 488 4.01 -7.07 -28.15
N HIS A 489 3.38 -8.13 -27.64
CA HIS A 489 2.04 -8.05 -27.05
C HIS A 489 2.01 -7.14 -25.82
N ALA A 490 3.00 -7.27 -24.93
CA ALA A 490 3.14 -6.43 -23.75
C ALA A 490 3.26 -4.95 -24.13
N TRP A 491 4.12 -4.63 -25.09
CA TRP A 491 4.33 -3.26 -25.54
C TRP A 491 3.04 -2.66 -26.11
N LYS A 492 2.34 -3.41 -26.97
CA LYS A 492 1.07 -2.99 -27.55
C LYS A 492 -0.01 -2.71 -26.50
N ALA A 493 -0.13 -3.59 -25.50
CA ALA A 493 -1.07 -3.42 -24.41
C ALA A 493 -0.72 -2.19 -23.54
N LEU A 494 0.57 -1.95 -23.29
CA LEU A 494 1.05 -0.79 -22.55
C LEU A 494 0.85 0.53 -23.31
N GLU A 495 0.96 0.55 -24.65
CA GLU A 495 0.59 1.72 -25.47
C GLU A 495 -0.91 2.03 -25.38
N THR A 496 -1.74 0.99 -25.36
CA THR A 496 -3.19 1.15 -25.18
C THR A 496 -3.53 1.72 -23.79
N LEU A 497 -2.88 1.22 -22.74
CA LEU A 497 -2.99 1.77 -21.38
C LEU A 497 -2.53 3.23 -21.32
N GLU A 498 -1.39 3.56 -21.91
CA GLU A 498 -0.88 4.94 -21.94
C GLU A 498 -1.91 5.88 -22.56
N LYS A 499 -2.51 5.47 -23.70
CA LYS A 499 -3.48 6.30 -24.41
C LYS A 499 -4.80 6.46 -23.67
N LYS A 500 -5.26 5.41 -22.98
CA LYS A 500 -6.62 5.35 -22.42
C LYS A 500 -6.69 5.64 -20.94
N LEU A 501 -5.73 5.15 -20.15
CA LEU A 501 -5.81 5.16 -18.69
C LEU A 501 -4.84 6.13 -18.01
N LEU A 502 -3.77 6.57 -18.68
CA LEU A 502 -2.81 7.50 -18.04
C LEU A 502 -3.46 8.88 -17.81
N GLY A 503 -3.70 9.22 -16.54
CA GLY A 503 -4.10 10.54 -16.09
C GLY A 503 -2.90 11.45 -15.79
N PRO A 504 -3.13 12.68 -15.32
CA PRO A 504 -2.04 13.61 -14.97
C PRO A 504 -1.17 13.13 -13.81
N LEU A 505 -1.77 12.50 -12.79
CA LEU A 505 -1.10 11.96 -11.61
C LEU A 505 -1.36 10.47 -11.41
N GLY A 506 -2.58 10.00 -11.65
CA GLY A 506 -2.94 8.59 -11.48
C GLY A 506 -3.28 7.88 -12.78
N MET A 507 -3.59 6.59 -12.66
CA MET A 507 -4.16 5.75 -13.70
C MET A 507 -5.67 5.65 -13.49
N LYS A 508 -6.47 5.96 -14.51
CA LYS A 508 -7.91 5.68 -14.50
C LYS A 508 -8.14 4.20 -14.23
N THR A 509 -9.04 3.90 -13.31
CA THR A 509 -9.32 2.53 -12.88
C THR A 509 -10.14 1.71 -13.87
N LEU A 510 -10.77 2.38 -14.84
CA LEU A 510 -11.51 1.79 -15.94
C LEU A 510 -11.34 2.65 -17.20
N ASP A 511 -11.39 2.01 -18.36
CA ASP A 511 -11.43 2.65 -19.67
C ASP A 511 -12.57 3.65 -19.82
N PRO A 512 -12.30 4.91 -20.23
CA PRO A 512 -13.33 5.92 -20.48
C PRO A 512 -14.38 5.55 -21.54
N ASP A 513 -14.05 4.62 -22.45
CA ASP A 513 -15.01 4.15 -23.45
C ASP A 513 -15.98 3.09 -22.88
N ASP A 514 -15.78 2.60 -21.65
CA ASP A 514 -16.63 1.60 -21.01
C ASP A 514 -17.96 2.22 -20.50
N MET A 515 -19.06 1.50 -20.65
CA MET A 515 -20.41 1.97 -20.31
C MET A 515 -20.61 2.34 -18.84
N VAL A 516 -19.80 1.79 -17.92
CA VAL A 516 -19.92 2.10 -16.48
C VAL A 516 -18.82 3.04 -15.98
N TYR A 517 -18.04 3.64 -16.87
CA TYR A 517 -17.04 4.63 -16.49
C TYR A 517 -17.68 5.85 -15.80
N CYS A 518 -17.21 6.16 -14.60
CA CYS A 518 -17.63 7.27 -13.75
C CYS A 518 -16.40 7.85 -13.04
N GLY A 519 -15.73 8.84 -13.65
CA GLY A 519 -14.45 9.37 -13.18
C GLY A 519 -14.45 10.29 -11.95
N VAL A 520 -15.62 10.70 -11.45
CA VAL A 520 -15.75 11.64 -10.31
C VAL A 520 -16.28 10.92 -9.08
N TYR A 521 -15.41 10.65 -8.11
CA TYR A 521 -15.77 10.01 -6.85
C TYR A 521 -16.29 11.02 -5.83
N ASP A 522 -17.50 10.78 -5.33
CA ASP A 522 -18.12 11.48 -4.21
C ASP A 522 -18.76 10.45 -3.28
N ASN A 523 -18.16 10.25 -2.10
CA ASN A 523 -18.65 9.27 -1.12
C ASN A 523 -19.88 9.76 -0.36
N ALA A 524 -20.14 11.07 -0.34
CA ALA A 524 -21.29 11.66 0.35
C ALA A 524 -22.55 11.66 -0.53
N LEU A 525 -22.39 11.65 -1.86
CA LEU A 525 -23.49 11.61 -2.82
C LEU A 525 -24.46 10.46 -2.52
N ASP A 526 -25.75 10.75 -2.42
CA ASP A 526 -26.80 9.74 -2.21
C ASP A 526 -28.05 10.05 -3.04
N ASN A 527 -28.05 9.57 -4.28
CA ASN A 527 -29.12 9.76 -5.25
C ASN A 527 -29.56 8.43 -5.86
N ASP A 528 -30.43 8.47 -6.86
CA ASP A 528 -30.98 7.27 -7.52
C ASP A 528 -30.04 6.70 -8.60
N ASN A 529 -28.84 7.27 -8.79
CA ASN A 529 -27.88 6.78 -9.77
C ASN A 529 -27.05 5.63 -9.18
N TYR A 530 -27.31 4.42 -9.68
CA TYR A 530 -26.65 3.17 -9.28
C TYR A 530 -25.12 3.25 -9.27
N ASN A 531 -24.52 3.88 -10.29
CA ASN A 531 -23.09 3.82 -10.55
C ASN A 531 -22.25 4.75 -9.66
N VAL A 532 -22.84 5.78 -9.05
CA VAL A 532 -22.09 6.81 -8.31
C VAL A 532 -22.55 6.99 -6.87
N SER A 533 -23.79 6.60 -6.54
CA SER A 533 -24.35 6.81 -5.22
C SER A 533 -23.55 6.07 -4.14
N LYS A 534 -23.25 6.76 -3.05
CA LYS A 534 -22.34 6.37 -1.96
C LYS A 534 -20.95 5.95 -2.44
N GLY A 535 -20.48 6.61 -3.50
CA GLY A 535 -19.15 6.38 -4.05
C GLY A 535 -18.96 5.02 -4.68
N PHE A 536 -20.02 4.41 -5.23
CA PHE A 536 -19.95 3.11 -5.91
C PHE A 536 -18.88 3.08 -7.01
N ASN A 537 -18.60 4.21 -7.63
CA ASN A 537 -17.58 4.35 -8.66
C ASN A 537 -16.12 4.44 -8.18
N TYR A 538 -15.81 4.14 -6.91
CA TYR A 538 -14.45 4.27 -6.34
C TYR A 538 -13.32 3.66 -7.21
N HIS A 539 -13.63 2.57 -7.91
CA HIS A 539 -12.73 1.88 -8.86
C HIS A 539 -13.32 1.75 -10.27
N GLN A 540 -14.19 2.67 -10.69
CA GLN A 540 -14.85 2.65 -12.00
C GLN A 540 -14.51 3.90 -12.84
N GLY A 541 -13.32 4.46 -12.67
CA GLY A 541 -12.93 5.67 -13.40
C GLY A 541 -11.96 6.59 -12.66
N PRO A 542 -12.08 6.80 -11.32
CA PRO A 542 -11.14 7.63 -10.58
C PRO A 542 -9.70 7.21 -10.83
N GLU A 543 -8.81 8.19 -10.79
CA GLU A 543 -7.41 8.06 -11.16
C GLU A 543 -6.58 7.73 -9.93
N TRP A 544 -6.22 6.46 -9.77
CA TRP A 544 -5.44 6.00 -8.63
C TRP A 544 -3.95 6.15 -8.88
N LEU A 545 -3.20 6.60 -7.87
CA LEU A 545 -1.77 6.89 -8.08
C LEU A 545 -0.92 5.62 -8.06
N TRP A 546 -1.14 4.69 -7.14
CA TRP A 546 -0.24 3.54 -7.00
C TRP A 546 -0.11 2.64 -8.26
N PRO A 547 -1.13 2.43 -9.12
CA PRO A 547 -0.96 1.66 -10.35
C PRO A 547 -0.02 2.34 -11.36
N ILE A 548 0.21 3.66 -11.25
CA ILE A 548 1.12 4.37 -12.14
C ILE A 548 2.54 3.84 -12.04
N GLY A 549 2.99 3.48 -10.83
CA GLY A 549 4.34 2.98 -10.66
C GLY A 549 4.52 1.62 -11.34
N TYR A 550 3.55 0.72 -11.23
CA TYR A 550 3.58 -0.55 -11.96
C TYR A 550 3.51 -0.36 -13.47
N PHE A 551 2.67 0.56 -13.96
CA PHE A 551 2.63 0.91 -15.38
C PHE A 551 3.99 1.43 -15.90
N LEU A 552 4.60 2.40 -15.22
CA LEU A 552 5.87 2.99 -15.63
C LEU A 552 7.03 1.99 -15.53
N ARG A 553 7.06 1.13 -14.50
CA ARG A 553 8.05 0.07 -14.35
C ARG A 553 7.92 -0.99 -15.46
N ALA A 554 6.69 -1.40 -15.80
CA ALA A 554 6.44 -2.31 -16.92
C ALA A 554 6.89 -1.69 -18.26
N LYS A 555 6.51 -0.43 -18.53
CA LYS A 555 6.99 0.34 -19.69
C LYS A 555 8.52 0.37 -19.77
N LEU A 556 9.19 0.67 -18.65
CA LEU A 556 10.65 0.74 -18.59
C LEU A 556 11.29 -0.62 -18.90
N TYR A 557 10.73 -1.71 -18.38
CA TYR A 557 11.23 -3.06 -18.63
C TYR A 557 11.05 -3.47 -20.11
N PHE A 558 9.83 -3.42 -20.64
CA PHE A 558 9.54 -3.91 -21.98
C PHE A 558 10.14 -3.03 -23.07
N SER A 559 10.25 -1.71 -22.87
CA SER A 559 10.91 -0.84 -23.85
C SER A 559 12.37 -1.21 -24.11
N LYS A 560 13.10 -1.75 -23.11
CA LYS A 560 14.46 -2.29 -23.28
C LYS A 560 14.49 -3.49 -24.22
N LEU A 561 13.44 -4.33 -24.18
CA LEU A 561 13.32 -5.52 -25.02
C LEU A 561 12.90 -5.17 -26.46
N ILE A 562 12.09 -4.13 -26.64
CA ILE A 562 11.67 -3.67 -27.97
C ILE A 562 12.83 -3.01 -28.73
N GLY A 563 13.59 -2.12 -28.08
CA GLY A 563 14.78 -1.54 -28.70
C GLY A 563 15.21 -0.19 -28.11
N PRO A 564 16.45 0.25 -28.40
CA PRO A 564 17.07 1.41 -27.77
C PRO A 564 16.34 2.73 -28.04
N GLU A 565 15.74 2.91 -29.22
CA GLU A 565 14.98 4.13 -29.54
C GLU A 565 13.70 4.23 -28.70
N ILE A 566 12.97 3.12 -28.59
CA ILE A 566 11.74 3.03 -27.78
C ILE A 566 12.07 3.20 -26.30
N TYR A 567 13.17 2.60 -25.83
CA TYR A 567 13.67 2.81 -24.47
C TYR A 567 13.95 4.30 -24.18
N ALA A 568 14.66 5.00 -25.07
CA ALA A 568 14.95 6.43 -24.89
C ALA A 568 13.68 7.28 -24.83
N LYS A 569 12.72 7.05 -25.73
CA LYS A 569 11.40 7.71 -25.71
C LYS A 569 10.64 7.41 -24.41
N THR A 570 10.72 6.18 -23.92
CA THR A 570 10.06 5.74 -22.68
C THR A 570 10.66 6.42 -21.46
N VAL A 571 11.99 6.54 -21.37
CA VAL A 571 12.65 7.27 -20.28
C VAL A 571 12.22 8.74 -20.27
N PHE A 572 12.06 9.37 -21.44
CA PHE A 572 11.55 10.73 -21.55
C PHE A 572 10.09 10.84 -21.06
N LEU A 573 9.21 9.93 -21.48
CA LEU A 573 7.83 9.84 -20.99
C LEU A 573 7.78 9.70 -19.47
N ILE A 574 8.55 8.75 -18.90
CA ILE A 574 8.60 8.51 -17.46
C ILE A 574 9.03 9.80 -16.73
N LYS A 575 10.09 10.46 -17.18
CA LYS A 575 10.54 11.74 -16.57
C LYS A 575 9.47 12.83 -16.63
N ASN A 576 8.70 12.92 -17.72
CA ASN A 576 7.59 13.86 -17.85
C ASN A 576 6.44 13.52 -16.87
N VAL A 577 6.06 12.25 -16.74
CA VAL A 577 5.06 11.83 -15.76
C VAL A 577 5.52 12.12 -14.33
N LEU A 578 6.76 11.76 -14.00
CA LEU A 578 7.35 11.98 -12.68
C LEU A 578 7.50 13.45 -12.30
N SER A 579 7.70 14.35 -13.27
CA SER A 579 7.79 15.80 -13.00
C SER A 579 6.48 16.36 -12.43
N ARG A 580 5.32 15.82 -12.86
CA ARG A 580 4.00 16.21 -12.33
C ARG A 580 3.82 15.78 -10.89
N HIS A 581 4.33 14.61 -10.53
CA HIS A 581 4.34 14.11 -9.15
C HIS A 581 5.24 14.97 -8.26
N TYR A 582 6.42 15.36 -8.78
CA TYR A 582 7.31 16.29 -8.08
C TYR A 582 6.61 17.63 -7.81
N ILE A 583 5.98 18.23 -8.82
CA ILE A 583 5.23 19.49 -8.68
C ILE A 583 4.10 19.34 -7.65
N HIS A 584 3.32 18.25 -7.71
CA HIS A 584 2.24 18.01 -6.75
C HIS A 584 2.79 17.88 -5.33
N LEU A 585 3.80 17.05 -5.11
CA LEU A 585 4.40 16.83 -3.81
C LEU A 585 4.96 18.13 -3.22
N GLU A 586 5.62 18.95 -4.04
CA GLU A 586 6.17 20.23 -3.62
C GLU A 586 5.06 21.20 -3.18
N ARG A 587 3.95 21.26 -3.90
CA ARG A 587 2.81 22.16 -3.60
C ARG A 587 1.89 21.64 -2.50
N SER A 588 1.87 20.33 -2.26
CA SER A 588 1.00 19.73 -1.25
C SER A 588 1.37 20.22 0.15
N PRO A 589 0.40 20.70 0.97
CA PRO A 589 0.66 21.05 2.36
C PRO A 589 1.07 19.83 3.20
N TRP A 590 0.71 18.63 2.74
CA TRP A 590 1.09 17.35 3.32
C TRP A 590 2.47 16.86 2.89
N LYS A 591 3.09 17.48 1.85
CA LYS A 591 4.35 17.00 1.24
C LYS A 591 4.28 15.51 0.91
N GLY A 592 3.18 15.09 0.30
CA GLY A 592 2.90 13.72 -0.09
C GLY A 592 2.20 13.64 -1.44
N LEU A 593 1.81 12.42 -1.81
CA LEU A 593 1.03 12.13 -3.00
C LEU A 593 -0.30 11.49 -2.56
N PRO A 594 -1.43 11.92 -3.13
CA PRO A 594 -2.74 11.45 -2.69
C PRO A 594 -2.97 9.99 -3.06
N GLU A 595 -4.01 9.41 -2.47
CA GLU A 595 -4.48 8.08 -2.83
C GLU A 595 -4.99 8.05 -4.28
N LEU A 596 -5.85 9.01 -4.62
CA LEU A 596 -6.47 9.12 -5.92
C LEU A 596 -6.81 10.58 -6.27
N THR A 597 -7.03 10.81 -7.56
CA THR A 597 -7.65 12.03 -8.08
C THR A 597 -8.96 11.67 -8.78
N ASN A 598 -9.86 12.65 -8.89
CA ASN A 598 -10.97 12.55 -9.82
C ASN A 598 -10.45 12.67 -11.26
N GLU A 599 -11.36 12.56 -12.23
CA GLU A 599 -11.02 12.60 -13.64
C GLU A 599 -10.08 13.75 -14.02
N ASN A 600 -9.10 13.45 -14.85
CA ASN A 600 -8.14 14.41 -15.39
C ASN A 600 -7.38 15.18 -14.29
N GLY A 601 -7.03 14.49 -13.19
CA GLY A 601 -6.25 15.06 -12.09
C GLY A 601 -7.02 16.04 -11.20
N GLN A 602 -8.35 16.10 -11.28
CA GLN A 602 -9.15 16.95 -10.40
C GLN A 602 -9.00 16.53 -8.94
N TYR A 603 -8.99 17.51 -8.03
CA TYR A 603 -8.93 17.25 -6.59
C TYR A 603 -10.14 16.43 -6.14
N CYS A 604 -9.88 15.41 -5.33
CA CYS A 604 -10.91 14.59 -4.70
C CYS A 604 -10.91 14.85 -3.19
N PRO A 605 -11.97 15.45 -2.62
CA PRO A 605 -12.02 15.76 -1.20
C PRO A 605 -12.12 14.53 -0.28
N PHE A 606 -12.44 13.36 -0.84
CA PHE A 606 -12.51 12.10 -0.11
C PHE A 606 -11.22 11.27 -0.21
N SER A 607 -10.28 11.66 -1.08
CA SER A 607 -8.99 11.00 -1.19
C SER A 607 -8.18 11.21 0.09
N CYS A 608 -7.44 10.19 0.50
CA CYS A 608 -6.33 10.42 1.42
C CYS A 608 -5.32 11.38 0.76
N GLU A 609 -4.84 12.37 1.51
CA GLU A 609 -4.00 13.47 0.99
C GLU A 609 -2.54 13.05 0.78
N THR A 610 -2.09 12.08 1.57
CA THR A 610 -0.80 11.41 1.40
C THR A 610 -0.97 9.92 1.65
N GLN A 611 -0.53 9.10 0.72
CA GLN A 611 -0.68 7.64 0.78
C GLN A 611 0.66 6.94 0.62
N ALA A 612 0.94 6.00 1.52
CA ALA A 612 2.11 5.14 1.53
C ALA A 612 2.39 4.48 0.17
N TRP A 613 1.42 3.76 -0.42
CA TRP A 613 1.66 3.03 -1.67
C TRP A 613 1.94 3.98 -2.84
N SER A 614 1.32 5.15 -2.89
CA SER A 614 1.43 6.12 -3.97
C SER A 614 2.83 6.73 -3.98
N ILE A 615 3.35 7.06 -2.79
CA ILE A 615 4.74 7.51 -2.64
C ILE A 615 5.73 6.37 -2.91
N ALA A 616 5.44 5.17 -2.39
CA ALA A 616 6.32 4.02 -2.53
C ALA A 616 6.58 3.69 -4.00
N VAL A 617 5.53 3.51 -4.80
CA VAL A 617 5.68 3.04 -6.18
C VAL A 617 6.35 4.08 -7.08
N VAL A 618 6.22 5.38 -6.79
CA VAL A 618 6.92 6.45 -7.51
C VAL A 618 8.41 6.44 -7.16
N LEU A 619 8.75 6.22 -5.90
CA LEU A 619 10.14 6.03 -5.46
C LEU A 619 10.76 4.78 -6.10
N GLU A 620 9.98 3.72 -6.28
CA GLU A 620 10.40 2.50 -6.96
C GLU A 620 10.67 2.71 -8.46
N VAL A 621 9.87 3.53 -9.15
CA VAL A 621 10.16 3.91 -10.55
C VAL A 621 11.50 4.63 -10.65
N LEU A 622 11.77 5.57 -9.72
CA LEU A 622 13.04 6.29 -9.67
C LEU A 622 14.23 5.38 -9.33
N TYR A 623 14.00 4.31 -8.58
CA TYR A 623 15.03 3.33 -8.24
C TYR A 623 15.38 2.41 -9.41
N ASP A 624 14.39 2.07 -10.25
CA ASP A 624 14.58 1.22 -11.42
C ASP A 624 15.12 1.98 -12.65
N LEU A 625 14.96 3.32 -12.69
CA LEU A 625 15.56 4.24 -13.67
C LEU A 625 17.05 4.43 -13.43
#